data_AF-A0A7V3PNM7-F1
#
_entry.id   AF-A0A7V3PNM7-F1
#
_cell.length_a   1.000
_cell.length_b   1.000
_cell.length_c   1.000
_cell.angle_alpha   90.00
_cell.angle_beta   90.00
_cell.angle_gamma   90.00
#
_symmetry.space_group_name_H-M   'P 1'
#
loop_
_entity.id
_entity.type
_entity.pdbx_description
1 polymer ?
#
loop_
_entity_poly.entity_id
_entity_poly.type
_entity_poly.pdbx_seq_one_letter_code
_entity_poly.pdbx_strand_id
1 'polypeptide(L)'
;MGRGTDSFDRVTAALLCGGSLLLYLRTLAPGLTFGDSGDLIVAAYQLGVPHPTGYPLYTLLGHLWLRVIPFAEPAWRMNLFSAVCAALTVGLLYRAAVLLLSRRRAAVFAA
;
A
#
# COMPACT_ATOMS: atom_id res chain seq x y z
N MET A 1 8.65 -8.84 -31.32
CA MET A 1 9.05 -8.86 -29.88
C MET A 1 8.02 -8.08 -29.08
N GLY A 2 7.45 -8.62 -27.98
CA GLY A 2 6.82 -7.75 -26.97
C GLY A 2 5.60 -8.26 -26.17
N ARG A 3 4.70 -9.11 -26.72
CA ARG A 3 3.44 -9.44 -26.01
C ARG A 3 3.55 -10.55 -24.97
N GLY A 4 4.42 -11.54 -25.17
CA GLY A 4 4.58 -12.67 -24.24
C GLY A 4 5.33 -12.32 -22.94
N THR A 5 6.30 -11.41 -23.02
CA THR A 5 7.12 -10.99 -21.88
C THR A 5 6.34 -10.15 -20.88
N ASP A 6 5.49 -9.25 -21.37
CA ASP A 6 4.69 -8.36 -20.54
C ASP A 6 3.62 -9.12 -19.73
N SER A 7 3.04 -10.19 -20.28
CA SER A 7 2.07 -11.02 -19.55
C SER A 7 2.70 -11.71 -18.34
N PHE A 8 3.91 -12.25 -18.49
CA PHE A 8 4.63 -12.88 -17.38
C PHE A 8 4.97 -11.87 -16.29
N ASP A 9 5.44 -10.67 -16.67
CA ASP A 9 5.81 -9.63 -15.72
C ASP A 9 4.56 -9.07 -15.01
N ARG A 10 3.41 -9.03 -15.67
CA ARG A 10 2.12 -8.69 -15.03
C ARG A 10 1.69 -9.72 -13.99
N VAL A 11 1.76 -11.01 -14.33
CA VAL A 11 1.43 -12.09 -13.39
C VAL A 11 2.36 -12.07 -12.19
N THR A 12 3.67 -11.89 -12.42
CA THR A 12 4.66 -11.80 -11.33
C THR A 12 4.36 -10.61 -10.41
N ALA A 13 4.10 -9.42 -10.97
CA ALA A 13 3.74 -8.25 -10.17
C ALA A 13 2.46 -8.47 -9.34
N ALA A 14 1.45 -9.10 -9.94
CA ALA A 14 0.19 -9.42 -9.26
C ALA A 14 0.39 -10.44 -8.14
N LEU A 15 1.24 -11.46 -8.33
CA LEU A 15 1.58 -12.45 -7.31
C LEU A 15 2.34 -11.81 -6.15
N LEU A 16 3.31 -10.94 -6.43
CA LEU A 16 4.05 -10.22 -5.37
C LEU A 16 3.12 -9.29 -4.59
N CYS A 17 2.29 -8.50 -5.28
CA CYS A 17 1.28 -7.66 -4.65
C CYS A 17 0.31 -8.48 -3.79
N GLY A 18 -0.24 -9.57 -4.33
CA GLY A 18 -1.18 -10.43 -3.61
C GLY A 18 -0.54 -11.12 -2.41
N GLY A 19 0.67 -11.65 -2.58
CA GLY A 19 1.45 -12.26 -1.50
C GLY A 19 1.75 -11.29 -0.37
N SER A 20 2.23 -10.08 -0.70
CA SER A 20 2.49 -9.04 0.29
C SER A 20 1.22 -8.56 0.98
N LEU A 21 0.10 -8.44 0.25
CA LEU A 21 -1.19 -8.12 0.88
C LEU A 21 -1.61 -9.18 1.89
N LEU A 22 -1.50 -10.47 1.54
CA LEU A 22 -1.81 -11.57 2.46
C LEU A 22 -0.93 -11.51 3.71
N LEU A 23 0.37 -11.23 3.57
CA LEU A 23 1.27 -11.06 4.70
C LEU A 23 0.84 -9.86 5.57
N TYR A 24 0.59 -8.69 4.98
CA TYR A 24 0.14 -7.52 5.73
C TYR A 24 -1.21 -7.73 6.42
N LEU A 25 -2.15 -8.44 5.79
CA LEU A 25 -3.42 -8.81 6.41
C LEU A 25 -3.23 -9.74 7.62
N ARG A 26 -2.28 -10.68 7.54
CA ARG A 26 -1.95 -11.59 8.65
C ARG A 26 -1.29 -10.88 9.83
N THR A 27 -0.55 -9.81 9.57
CA THR A 27 0.15 -9.02 10.58
C THR A 27 -0.51 -7.66 10.84
N LEU A 28 -1.77 -7.50 10.44
CA LEU A 28 -2.46 -6.21 10.50
C LEU A 28 -2.66 -5.79 11.95
N ALA A 29 -2.26 -4.57 12.28
CA ALA A 29 -2.49 -4.03 13.61
C ALA A 29 -4.00 -3.83 13.85
N PRO A 30 -4.55 -4.30 14.99
CA PRO A 30 -5.99 -4.23 15.26
C PRO A 30 -6.50 -2.82 15.58
N GLY A 31 -5.60 -1.87 15.85
CA GLY A 31 -5.93 -0.49 16.21
C GLY A 31 -4.71 0.42 16.11
N LEU A 32 -4.65 1.44 16.95
CA LEU A 32 -3.54 2.39 16.98
C LEU A 32 -2.21 1.72 17.36
N THR A 33 -1.13 2.15 16.70
CA THR A 33 0.24 1.73 17.00
C THR A 33 1.10 2.93 17.40
N PHE A 34 2.35 2.70 17.77
CA PHE A 34 3.28 3.77 18.15
C PHE A 34 3.70 4.65 16.95
N GLY A 35 4.35 5.78 17.26
CA GLY A 35 4.83 6.74 16.26
C GLY A 35 3.68 7.56 15.67
N ASP A 36 3.73 7.77 14.35
CA ASP A 36 2.86 8.71 13.64
C ASP A 36 1.47 8.14 13.33
N SER A 37 1.18 6.88 13.68
CA SER A 37 -0.07 6.23 13.30
C SER A 37 -1.30 6.96 13.83
N GLY A 38 -1.29 7.38 15.10
CA GLY A 38 -2.39 8.10 15.72
C GLY A 38 -2.66 9.43 15.05
N ASP A 39 -1.61 10.20 14.80
CA ASP A 39 -1.73 11.51 14.15
C ASP A 39 -2.27 11.38 12.72
N LEU A 40 -1.72 10.46 11.92
CA LEU A 40 -2.16 10.24 10.55
C LEU A 40 -3.60 9.68 10.45
N ILE A 41 -3.98 8.77 11.36
CA ILE A 41 -5.33 8.19 11.41
C ILE A 41 -6.35 9.25 11.81
N VAL A 42 -6.06 10.05 12.84
CA VAL A 42 -6.95 11.13 13.28
C VAL A 42 -7.07 12.20 12.21
N ALA A 43 -5.96 12.58 11.56
CA ALA A 43 -5.99 13.54 10.47
C ALA A 43 -6.85 13.03 9.29
N ALA A 44 -6.68 11.77 8.86
CA ALA A 44 -7.52 11.18 7.83
C ALA A 44 -9.00 11.12 8.26
N TYR A 45 -9.27 10.77 9.52
CA TYR A 45 -10.64 10.69 10.04
C TYR A 45 -11.35 12.04 10.09
N GLN A 46 -10.65 13.09 10.53
CA GLN A 46 -11.20 14.44 10.69
C GLN A 46 -11.02 15.33 9.45
N LEU A 47 -10.33 14.86 8.41
CA LEU A 47 -9.85 15.69 7.30
C LEU A 47 -8.94 16.84 7.79
N GLY A 48 -8.13 16.54 8.81
CA GLY A 48 -7.18 17.45 9.41
C GLY A 48 -5.82 17.46 8.70
N VAL A 49 -4.88 18.23 9.26
CA VAL A 49 -3.49 18.26 8.81
C VAL A 49 -2.63 17.67 9.94
N PRO A 50 -2.00 16.51 9.73
CA PRO A 50 -1.06 15.93 10.71
C PRO A 50 0.21 16.79 10.80
N HIS A 51 1.15 16.39 11.65
CA HIS A 51 2.47 17.02 11.76
C HIS A 51 3.12 17.26 10.37
N PRO A 52 3.99 18.29 10.23
CA PRO A 52 4.70 18.55 8.98
C PRO A 52 5.36 17.27 8.43
N THR A 53 5.14 16.90 7.16
CA THR A 53 4.74 17.74 6.02
C THR A 53 3.24 17.79 5.69
N GLY A 54 2.36 17.24 6.55
CA GLY A 54 0.91 17.29 6.39
C GLY A 54 0.27 16.22 5.49
N TYR A 55 1.08 15.43 4.77
CA TYR A 55 0.68 14.22 4.02
C TYR A 55 -0.67 14.31 3.26
N PRO A 56 -0.92 15.36 2.45
CA PRO A 56 -2.26 15.70 1.96
C PRO A 56 -2.91 14.58 1.13
N LEU A 57 -2.15 13.91 0.25
CA LEU A 57 -2.70 12.81 -0.56
C LEU A 57 -3.15 11.62 0.31
N TYR A 58 -2.34 11.25 1.31
CA TYR A 58 -2.67 10.17 2.21
C TYR A 58 -3.91 10.50 3.05
N THR A 59 -3.99 11.71 3.58
CA THR A 59 -5.13 12.19 4.36
C THR A 59 -6.41 12.19 3.54
N LEU A 60 -6.39 12.72 2.31
CA LEU A 60 -7.57 12.78 1.44
C LEU A 60 -8.06 11.39 1.03
N LEU A 61 -7.17 10.50 0.61
CA LEU A 61 -7.53 9.13 0.21
C LEU A 61 -7.97 8.30 1.42
N GLY A 62 -7.28 8.44 2.55
CA GLY A 62 -7.65 7.80 3.81
C GLY A 62 -9.02 8.26 4.30
N HIS A 63 -9.32 9.56 4.17
CA HIS A 63 -10.66 10.08 4.46
C HIS A 63 -11.71 9.41 3.57
N LEU A 64 -11.50 9.38 2.25
CA LEU A 64 -12.43 8.72 1.32
C LEU A 64 -12.61 7.24 1.65
N TRP A 65 -11.51 6.52 1.91
CA TRP A 65 -11.51 5.12 2.33
C TRP A 65 -12.36 4.90 3.60
N LEU A 66 -12.21 5.79 4.57
CA LEU A 66 -12.99 5.83 5.80
C LEU A 66 -14.47 6.18 5.60
N ARG A 67 -14.93 6.50 4.38
CA ARG A 67 -16.37 6.70 4.08
C ARG A 67 -16.92 5.59 3.19
N VAL A 68 -16.09 5.03 2.30
CA VAL A 68 -16.48 3.92 1.41
C VAL A 68 -16.67 2.60 2.17
N ILE A 69 -15.90 2.35 3.24
CA ILE A 69 -15.93 1.07 3.99
C ILE A 69 -16.48 1.28 5.40
N PRO A 70 -17.77 1.63 5.64
CA PRO A 70 -18.25 2.18 6.91
C PRO A 70 -18.39 1.17 8.07
N PHE A 71 -17.68 0.05 8.02
CA PHE A 71 -17.71 -1.01 9.03
C PHE A 71 -16.33 -1.20 9.65
N ALA A 72 -16.30 -1.71 10.88
CA ALA A 72 -15.13 -1.83 11.74
C ALA A 72 -14.58 -0.51 12.29
N GLU A 73 -13.60 -0.63 13.18
CA GLU A 73 -12.99 0.48 13.89
C GLU A 73 -12.10 1.34 12.93
N PRO A 74 -12.14 2.69 12.99
CA PRO A 74 -11.39 3.56 12.09
C PRO A 74 -9.88 3.29 11.98
N ALA A 75 -9.18 3.05 13.09
CA ALA A 75 -7.76 2.74 13.05
C ALA A 75 -7.50 1.41 12.33
N TRP A 76 -8.29 0.37 12.57
CA TRP A 76 -8.19 -0.88 11.81
C TRP A 76 -8.35 -0.65 10.30
N ARG A 77 -9.34 0.14 9.90
CA ARG A 77 -9.63 0.44 8.48
C ARG A 77 -8.49 1.23 7.83
N MET A 78 -7.88 2.16 8.55
CA MET A 78 -6.70 2.90 8.08
C MET A 78 -5.46 2.02 8.01
N ASN A 79 -5.27 1.09 8.95
CA ASN A 79 -4.20 0.10 8.85
C ASN A 79 -4.39 -0.76 7.59
N LEU A 80 -5.62 -1.16 7.29
CA LEU A 80 -5.94 -1.89 6.06
C LEU A 80 -5.65 -1.05 4.80
N PHE A 81 -6.00 0.24 4.80
CA PHE A 81 -5.68 1.15 3.69
C PHE A 81 -4.17 1.18 3.42
N SER A 82 -3.37 1.37 4.47
CA SER A 82 -1.91 1.35 4.38
C SER A 82 -1.37 0.01 3.88
N ALA A 83 -1.95 -1.12 4.34
CA ALA A 83 -1.58 -2.46 3.86
C ALA A 83 -1.84 -2.63 2.34
N VAL A 84 -2.96 -2.13 1.84
CA VAL A 84 -3.29 -2.14 0.40
C VAL A 84 -2.29 -1.29 -0.39
N CYS A 85 -2.01 -0.06 0.06
CA CYS A 85 -1.03 0.81 -0.59
C CYS A 85 0.38 0.19 -0.60
N ALA A 86 0.81 -0.41 0.51
CA ALA A 86 2.10 -1.07 0.61
C ALA A 86 2.20 -2.28 -0.34
N ALA A 87 1.16 -3.12 -0.39
CA ALA A 87 1.12 -4.27 -1.30
C ALA A 87 1.15 -3.85 -2.78
N LEU A 88 0.40 -2.81 -3.16
CA LEU A 88 0.45 -2.25 -4.52
C LEU A 88 1.84 -1.71 -4.84
N THR A 89 2.50 -1.08 -3.87
CA THR A 89 3.86 -0.54 -4.04
C THR A 89 4.86 -1.64 -4.37
N VAL A 90 4.77 -2.83 -3.75
CA VAL A 90 5.62 -3.99 -4.08
C VAL A 90 5.47 -4.40 -5.56
N GLY A 91 4.24 -4.55 -6.04
CA GLY A 91 4.00 -4.90 -7.44
C GLY A 91 4.51 -3.83 -8.43
N LEU A 92 4.32 -2.55 -8.10
CA LEU A 92 4.83 -1.43 -8.90
C LEU A 92 6.35 -1.34 -8.89
N LEU A 93 6.97 -1.60 -7.73
CA LEU A 93 8.42 -1.59 -7.57
C LEU A 93 9.07 -2.68 -8.43
N TYR A 94 8.49 -3.89 -8.45
CA TYR A 94 8.92 -4.93 -9.38
C TYR A 94 8.89 -4.45 -10.84
N ARG A 95 7.79 -3.81 -11.26
CA ARG A 95 7.64 -3.31 -12.65
C ARG A 95 8.66 -2.21 -12.94
N ALA A 96 8.86 -1.27 -12.03
CA ALA A 96 9.86 -0.22 -12.14
C ALA A 96 11.28 -0.82 -12.23
N ALA A 97 11.59 -1.81 -11.39
CA ALA A 97 12.88 -2.48 -11.39
C ALA A 97 13.13 -3.29 -12.67
N VAL A 98 12.11 -3.95 -13.24
CA VAL A 98 12.22 -4.59 -14.56
C VAL A 98 12.53 -3.56 -15.65
N LEU A 99 11.83 -2.42 -15.64
CA LEU A 99 12.05 -1.33 -16.60
C LEU A 99 13.46 -0.75 -16.51
N LEU A 100 13.98 -0.55 -15.29
CA LEU A 100 15.27 0.09 -15.06
C LEU A 100 16.45 -0.89 -15.21
N LEU A 101 16.32 -2.12 -14.73
CA LEU A 101 17.43 -3.07 -14.65
C LEU A 101 17.45 -4.06 -15.81
N SER A 102 16.34 -4.23 -16.54
CA SER A 102 16.16 -5.26 -17.58
C SER A 102 16.48 -6.69 -17.09
N ARG A 103 16.50 -6.92 -15.77
CA ARG A 103 16.86 -8.19 -15.12
C ARG A 103 15.77 -8.60 -14.14
N ARG A 104 14.95 -9.57 -14.54
CA ARG A 104 13.79 -10.06 -13.76
C ARG A 104 14.16 -10.57 -12.38
N ARG A 105 15.27 -11.32 -12.25
CA ARG A 105 15.71 -11.86 -10.96
C ARG A 105 16.03 -10.74 -9.98
N ALA A 106 16.81 -9.75 -10.40
CA ALA A 106 17.13 -8.59 -9.58
C ALA A 106 15.87 -7.81 -9.20
N ALA A 107 14.91 -7.68 -10.12
CA ALA A 107 13.64 -7.02 -9.85
C ALA A 107 12.77 -7.75 -8.81
N VAL A 108 12.77 -9.09 -8.79
CA VAL A 108 12.09 -9.86 -7.73
C VAL A 108 12.75 -9.66 -6.38
N PHE A 109 14.09 -9.64 -6.30
CA PHE A 109 14.78 -9.41 -5.02
C PHE A 109 14.62 -7.97 -4.50
N ALA A 110 14.36 -7.01 -5.39
CA ALA A 110 14.17 -5.62 -5.02
C ALA A 110 12.74 -5.32 -4.55
N ALA A 111 11.77 -6.16 -4.90
CA ALA A 111 10.34 -5.99 -4.62
C ALA A 111 9.92 -6.81 -3.40
#